data_AF-A0A0K2JHU1-F1
#
_entry.id   AF-A0A0K2JHU1-F1
#
_cell.length_a   1.000
_cell.length_b   1.000
_cell.length_c   1.000
_cell.angle_alpha   90.00
_cell.angle_beta   90.00
_cell.angle_gamma   90.00
#
_symmetry.space_group_name_H-M   'P 1'
#
loop_
_entity.id
_entity.type
_entity.pdbx_description
1 polymer ?
#
loop_
_entity_poly.entity_id
_entity_poly.type
_entity_poly.pdbx_seq_one_letter_code
_entity_poly.pdbx_strand_id
1 'polypeptide(L)'
;MYAGVDDSFSNLTKYRKIEKNMFKTAYFHTGYDGIKSTKSKNVIKDKKIFIVIKSVKNKYYIIKKYKKEFLHFLNQNFNIENYMLTLAGDGAKWIQKFANKIGAIFILDQFHLMKELKTIFPYRRRKLTKNLTDNEKIRKQIYWDINKLFKNGVPDEAIKYLKKLITKKY
;
A
#
# COMPACT_ATOMS: atom_id res chain seq x y z
N MET A 1 -1.47 8.96 12.20
CA MET A 1 -0.26 9.18 11.39
C MET A 1 -0.12 8.06 10.38
N TYR A 2 0.38 8.36 9.18
CA TYR A 2 0.50 7.38 8.10
C TYR A 2 1.96 7.13 7.75
N ALA A 3 2.31 5.87 7.53
CA ALA A 3 3.58 5.47 6.99
C ALA A 3 3.34 4.46 5.86
N GLY A 4 3.86 4.70 4.66
CA GLY A 4 3.87 3.69 3.62
C GLY A 4 5.26 3.10 3.45
N VAL A 5 5.32 1.78 3.30
CA VAL A 5 6.56 1.01 3.28
C VAL A 5 6.62 0.14 2.04
N ASP A 6 7.77 0.13 1.39
CA ASP A 6 8.01 -0.65 0.18
C ASP A 6 9.47 -1.11 0.07
N ASP A 7 9.68 -2.22 -0.64
CA ASP A 7 10.99 -2.75 -1.01
C ASP A 7 11.21 -2.59 -2.51
N SER A 8 12.28 -1.90 -2.89
CA SER A 8 12.77 -1.90 -4.26
C SER A 8 14.14 -2.55 -4.36
N PHE A 9 14.45 -3.10 -5.53
CA PHE A 9 15.69 -3.80 -5.80
C PHE A 9 16.39 -3.14 -6.98
N SER A 10 17.65 -2.78 -6.80
CA SER A 10 18.46 -2.21 -7.89
C SER A 10 19.88 -2.75 -7.85
N ASN A 11 20.51 -2.77 -9.02
CA ASN A 11 21.92 -3.11 -9.16
C ASN A 11 22.74 -1.82 -8.98
N LEU A 12 23.62 -1.81 -7.98
CA LEU A 12 24.57 -0.71 -7.77
C LEU A 12 25.97 -1.19 -8.13
N THR A 13 26.70 -0.35 -8.86
CA THR A 13 28.11 -0.60 -9.16
C THR A 13 28.96 -0.02 -8.04
N LYS A 14 29.72 -0.87 -7.35
CA LYS A 14 30.70 -0.47 -6.34
C LYS A 14 32.06 -1.05 -6.71
N TYR A 15 33.09 -0.20 -6.83
CA TYR A 15 34.45 -0.63 -7.20
C TYR A 15 34.51 -1.55 -8.43
N ARG A 16 33.83 -1.16 -9.53
CA ARG A 16 33.70 -1.94 -10.79
C ARG A 16 32.99 -3.30 -10.66
N LYS A 17 32.40 -3.62 -9.51
CA LYS A 17 31.56 -4.82 -9.31
C LYS A 17 30.09 -4.43 -9.21
N ILE A 18 29.23 -5.18 -9.90
CA ILE A 18 27.78 -5.01 -9.81
C ILE A 18 27.25 -5.81 -8.63
N GLU A 19 26.57 -5.14 -7.70
CA GLU A 19 25.93 -5.76 -6.56
C GLU A 19 24.43 -5.46 -6.56
N LYS A 20 23.61 -6.52 -6.41
CA LYS A 20 22.17 -6.36 -6.20
C LYS A 20 21.92 -5.86 -4.78
N ASN A 21 21.23 -4.74 -4.68
CA ASN A 21 20.89 -4.09 -3.42
C ASN A 21 19.38 -4.01 -3.25
N MET A 22 18.95 -4.08 -2.00
CA MET A 22 17.57 -3.84 -1.58
C MET A 22 17.51 -2.48 -0.90
N PHE A 23 16.49 -1.73 -1.28
CA PHE A 23 16.15 -0.42 -0.76
C PHE A 23 14.83 -0.59 -0.02
N LYS A 24 14.90 -0.59 1.30
CA LYS A 24 13.70 -0.60 2.14
C LYS A 24 13.35 0.85 2.42
N THR A 25 12.24 1.30 1.85
CA THR A 25 11.79 2.69 1.91
C THR A 25 10.59 2.81 2.82
N ALA A 26 10.52 3.90 3.56
CA ALA A 26 9.34 4.32 4.29
C ALA A 26 9.09 5.80 4.05
N TYR A 27 7.87 6.18 3.70
CA TYR A 27 7.43 7.56 3.68
C TYR A 27 6.43 7.79 4.80
N PHE A 28 6.53 8.92 5.49
CA PHE A 28 5.70 9.28 6.63
C PHE A 28 4.95 10.58 6.36
N HIS A 29 3.73 10.70 6.89
CA HIS A 29 2.98 11.95 6.89
C HIS A 29 1.86 11.97 7.93
N THR A 30 1.40 13.17 8.27
CA THR A 30 0.31 13.40 9.22
C THR A 30 -1.08 13.45 8.57
N GLY A 31 -1.14 13.45 7.23
CA GLY A 31 -2.38 13.47 6.47
C GLY A 31 -2.31 14.50 5.34
N TYR A 32 -3.46 15.02 4.92
CA TYR A 32 -3.51 16.15 4.01
C TYR A 32 -3.32 17.47 4.76
N ASP A 33 -2.65 18.42 4.14
CA ASP A 33 -2.51 19.78 4.61
C ASP A 33 -3.80 20.53 4.32
N GLY A 34 -4.64 20.77 5.32
CA GLY A 34 -5.94 21.43 5.15
C GLY A 34 -5.86 22.87 4.66
N ILE A 35 -4.69 23.52 4.73
CA ILE A 35 -4.47 24.90 4.27
C ILE A 35 -3.98 24.90 2.82
N LYS A 36 -3.02 24.02 2.50
CA LYS A 36 -2.43 23.95 1.15
C LYS A 36 -3.22 23.09 0.17
N SER A 37 -4.06 22.18 0.67
CA SER A 37 -4.88 21.35 -0.18
C SER A 37 -6.06 22.15 -0.75
N THR A 38 -6.36 21.92 -2.01
CA THR A 38 -7.52 22.49 -2.71
C THR A 38 -8.47 21.36 -3.11
N LYS A 39 -9.68 21.72 -3.59
CA LYS A 39 -10.65 20.73 -4.11
C LYS A 39 -10.07 19.83 -5.21
N SER A 40 -9.09 20.31 -5.98
CA SER A 40 -8.48 19.58 -7.10
C SER A 40 -7.09 19.02 -6.80
N LYS A 41 -6.47 19.38 -5.68
CA LYS A 41 -5.10 19.01 -5.36
C LYS A 41 -4.91 18.77 -3.87
N ASN A 42 -4.62 17.53 -3.52
CA ASN A 42 -4.26 17.15 -2.17
C ASN A 42 -2.75 17.33 -1.94
N VAL A 43 -2.37 18.08 -0.91
CA VAL A 43 -0.98 18.26 -0.50
C VAL A 43 -0.76 17.46 0.79
N ILE A 44 0.29 16.64 0.82
CA ILE A 44 0.62 15.84 2.01
C ILE A 44 1.34 16.73 3.02
N LYS A 45 0.89 16.71 4.28
CA LYS A 45 1.48 17.46 5.39
C LYS A 45 2.62 16.68 6.06
N ASP A 46 3.66 17.40 6.47
CA ASP A 46 4.81 16.87 7.24
C ASP A 46 5.47 15.64 6.60
N LYS A 47 5.55 15.62 5.27
CA LYS A 47 6.11 14.48 4.53
C LYS A 47 7.59 14.27 4.88
N LYS A 48 7.95 13.06 5.30
CA LYS A 48 9.34 12.62 5.52
C LYS A 48 9.61 11.29 4.82
N ILE A 49 10.86 11.06 4.44
CA ILE A 49 11.29 9.83 3.76
C ILE A 49 12.47 9.23 4.52
N PHE A 50 12.39 7.92 4.76
CA PHE A 50 13.42 7.10 5.38
C PHE A 50 13.80 5.98 4.41
N ILE A 51 15.10 5.81 4.17
CA ILE A 51 15.61 4.83 3.21
C ILE A 51 16.76 4.06 3.87
N VAL A 52 16.67 2.73 3.82
CA VAL A 52 17.77 1.85 4.20
C VAL A 52 18.22 1.06 2.97
N ILE A 53 19.49 1.22 2.60
CA ILE A 53 20.12 0.53 1.48
C ILE A 53 21.01 -0.58 2.04
N LYS A 54 20.81 -1.82 1.57
CA LYS A 54 21.66 -2.96 1.94
C LYS A 54 21.82 -3.94 0.78
N SER A 55 22.96 -4.62 0.75
CA SER A 55 23.16 -5.76 -0.15
C SER A 55 22.16 -6.87 0.16
N VAL A 56 21.56 -7.47 -0.88
CA VAL A 56 20.60 -8.59 -0.73
C VAL A 56 21.23 -9.83 -0.07
N LYS A 57 22.56 -9.93 -0.07
CA LYS A 57 23.29 -11.05 0.54
C LYS A 57 23.23 -11.03 2.08
N ASN A 58 22.90 -9.90 2.70
CA ASN A 58 22.90 -9.76 4.17
C ASN A 58 21.48 -9.88 4.77
N LYS A 59 21.00 -11.12 4.95
CA LYS A 59 19.62 -11.41 5.42
C LYS A 59 19.36 -11.03 6.89
N TYR A 60 20.33 -11.23 7.78
CA TYR A 60 20.15 -11.05 9.24
C TYR A 60 19.97 -9.57 9.65
N TYR A 61 20.57 -8.64 8.91
CA TYR A 61 20.51 -7.21 9.20
C TYR A 61 19.10 -6.60 8.94
N ILE A 62 18.31 -7.23 8.08
CA ILE A 62 17.16 -6.61 7.40
C ILE A 62 15.95 -6.33 8.33
N ILE A 63 15.75 -7.10 9.40
CA ILE A 63 14.50 -7.00 10.19
C ILE A 63 14.72 -6.34 11.57
N LYS A 64 15.68 -6.81 12.37
CA LYS A 64 15.89 -6.28 13.73
C LYS A 64 16.39 -4.84 13.73
N LYS A 65 17.37 -4.51 12.88
CA LYS A 65 17.97 -3.17 12.82
C LYS A 65 17.03 -2.17 12.14
N TYR A 66 16.33 -2.60 11.09
CA TYR A 66 15.32 -1.77 10.43
C TYR A 66 14.24 -1.29 11.41
N LYS A 67 13.70 -2.17 12.27
CA LYS A 67 12.72 -1.74 13.30
C LYS A 67 13.26 -0.63 14.18
N LYS A 68 14.48 -0.78 14.69
CA LYS A 68 15.10 0.20 15.58
C LYS A 68 15.32 1.54 14.86
N GLU A 69 15.87 1.52 13.66
CA GLU A 69 16.11 2.72 12.85
C GLU A 69 14.81 3.41 12.43
N PHE A 70 13.78 2.63 12.04
CA PHE A 70 12.46 3.14 11.68
C PHE A 70 11.79 3.86 12.85
N LEU A 71 11.74 3.23 14.04
CA LEU A 71 11.13 3.83 15.22
C LEU A 71 11.92 5.04 15.71
N HIS A 72 13.26 4.98 15.64
CA HIS A 72 14.09 6.13 15.96
C HIS A 72 13.81 7.30 15.02
N PHE A 73 13.80 7.08 13.71
CA PHE A 73 13.47 8.11 12.72
C PHE A 73 12.08 8.70 12.98
N LEU A 74 11.10 7.86 13.29
CA LEU A 74 9.75 8.26 13.58
C LEU A 74 9.67 9.19 14.79
N ASN A 75 10.25 8.78 15.92
CA ASN A 75 10.21 9.56 17.17
C ASN A 75 11.00 10.87 17.08
N GLN A 76 12.04 10.93 16.24
CA GLN A 76 12.81 12.16 16.03
C GLN A 76 12.07 13.18 15.16
N ASN A 77 11.16 12.73 14.29
CA ASN A 77 10.50 13.61 13.31
C ASN A 77 9.04 13.91 13.65
N PHE A 78 8.41 13.11 14.51
CA PHE A 78 6.99 13.23 14.83
C PHE A 78 6.76 13.01 16.33
N ASN A 79 5.89 13.83 16.93
CA ASN A 79 5.38 13.53 18.27
C ASN A 79 4.27 12.48 18.14
N ILE A 80 4.56 11.23 18.48
CA ILE A 80 3.68 10.08 18.25
C ILE A 80 2.81 9.69 19.44
N GLU A 81 2.97 10.33 20.60
CA GLU A 81 2.30 9.91 21.84
C GLU A 81 0.77 9.82 21.72
N ASN A 82 0.18 10.63 20.84
CA ASN A 82 -1.27 10.69 20.64
C ASN A 82 -1.74 10.16 19.28
N TYR A 83 -0.87 9.53 18.49
CA TYR A 83 -1.22 9.08 17.14
C TYR A 83 -1.16 7.57 16.98
N MET A 84 -2.28 6.99 16.57
CA MET A 84 -2.28 5.65 16.01
C MET A 84 -1.49 5.65 14.69
N LEU A 85 -0.52 4.73 14.58
CA LEU A 85 0.25 4.53 13.36
C LEU A 85 -0.51 3.60 12.41
N THR A 86 -0.73 4.08 11.20
CA THR A 86 -1.26 3.29 10.09
C THR A 86 -0.14 3.00 9.10
N LEU A 87 0.13 1.71 8.86
CA LEU A 87 1.18 1.25 7.96
C LEU A 87 0.58 0.73 6.65
N ALA A 88 0.86 1.42 5.54
CA ALA A 88 0.47 1.02 4.20
C ALA A 88 1.59 0.24 3.50
N GLY A 89 1.25 -0.74 2.66
CA GLY A 89 2.22 -1.43 1.81
C GLY A 89 1.58 -2.45 0.87
N ASP A 90 2.42 -3.25 0.20
CA ASP A 90 2.06 -4.20 -0.85
C ASP A 90 1.41 -5.52 -0.37
N GLY A 91 1.25 -5.68 0.95
CA GLY A 91 0.74 -6.93 1.53
C GLY A 91 1.81 -8.01 1.73
N ALA A 92 3.09 -7.75 1.48
CA ALA A 92 4.14 -8.71 1.76
C ALA A 92 4.13 -9.16 3.23
N LYS A 93 4.35 -10.47 3.46
CA LYS A 93 4.33 -11.08 4.81
C LYS A 93 5.22 -10.36 5.81
N TRP A 94 6.34 -9.78 5.35
CA TRP A 94 7.26 -9.05 6.23
C TRP A 94 6.68 -7.71 6.68
N ILE A 95 5.91 -7.00 5.84
CA ILE A 95 5.25 -5.73 6.19
C ILE A 95 4.16 -5.99 7.22
N GLN A 96 3.34 -7.01 7.01
CA GLN A 96 2.30 -7.40 7.97
C GLN A 96 2.91 -7.77 9.33
N LYS A 97 3.97 -8.61 9.33
CA LYS A 97 4.72 -8.95 10.55
C LYS A 97 5.36 -7.71 11.19
N PHE A 98 5.80 -6.75 10.39
CA PHE A 98 6.41 -5.52 10.88
C PHE A 98 5.37 -4.61 11.54
N ALA A 99 4.21 -4.39 10.92
CA ALA A 99 3.08 -3.66 11.48
C ALA A 99 2.67 -4.22 12.84
N ASN A 100 2.45 -5.54 12.93
CA ASN A 100 2.11 -6.22 14.18
C ASN A 100 3.19 -5.99 15.26
N LYS A 101 4.48 -6.05 14.88
CA LYS A 101 5.61 -5.86 15.82
C LYS A 101 5.75 -4.43 16.34
N ILE A 102 5.18 -3.43 15.66
CA ILE A 102 5.23 -2.02 16.07
C ILE A 102 3.87 -1.51 16.56
N GLY A 103 2.86 -2.39 16.65
CA GLY A 103 1.50 -2.01 17.06
C GLY A 103 0.77 -1.12 16.06
N ALA A 104 1.14 -1.14 14.78
CA ALA A 104 0.50 -0.35 13.74
C ALA A 104 -0.68 -1.08 13.11
N ILE A 105 -1.70 -0.33 12.69
CA ILE A 105 -2.76 -0.85 11.81
C ILE A 105 -2.18 -1.04 10.41
N PHE A 106 -2.17 -2.27 9.93
CA PHE A 106 -1.79 -2.55 8.55
C PHE A 106 -2.95 -2.27 7.60
N ILE A 107 -2.67 -1.59 6.49
CA ILE A 107 -3.58 -1.42 5.35
C ILE A 107 -2.86 -1.76 4.05
N LEU A 108 -3.58 -2.41 3.14
CA LEU A 108 -3.11 -2.62 1.77
C LEU A 108 -3.19 -1.29 1.03
N ASP A 109 -2.14 -0.90 0.31
CA ASP A 109 -2.22 0.31 -0.49
C ASP A 109 -3.25 0.15 -1.64
N GLN A 110 -3.72 1.28 -2.17
CA GLN A 110 -4.76 1.28 -3.20
C GLN A 110 -4.36 0.50 -4.45
N PHE A 111 -3.09 0.56 -4.87
CA PHE A 111 -2.65 -0.13 -6.08
C PHE A 111 -2.73 -1.65 -5.91
N HIS A 112 -2.24 -2.16 -4.78
CA HIS A 112 -2.27 -3.58 -4.46
C HIS A 112 -3.69 -4.06 -4.16
N LEU A 113 -4.53 -3.26 -3.51
CA LEU A 113 -5.95 -3.54 -3.35
C LEU A 113 -6.66 -3.68 -4.70
N MET A 114 -6.38 -2.77 -5.65
CA MET A 114 -6.93 -2.85 -7.00
C MET A 114 -6.39 -4.06 -7.78
N LYS A 115 -5.15 -4.47 -7.52
CA LYS A 115 -4.56 -5.68 -8.10
C LYS A 115 -5.25 -6.94 -7.58
N GLU A 116 -5.49 -7.04 -6.27
CA GLU A 116 -6.24 -8.15 -5.67
C GLU A 116 -7.67 -8.24 -6.22
N LEU A 117 -8.37 -7.10 -6.31
CA LEU A 117 -9.70 -7.05 -6.95
C LEU A 117 -9.68 -7.58 -8.38
N LYS A 118 -8.66 -7.25 -9.17
CA LYS A 118 -8.51 -7.74 -10.53
C LYS A 118 -8.23 -9.25 -10.57
N THR A 119 -7.58 -9.81 -9.56
CA THR A 119 -7.37 -11.25 -9.42
C THR A 119 -8.69 -11.97 -9.11
N ILE A 120 -9.51 -11.42 -8.21
CA ILE A 120 -10.81 -12.00 -7.80
C ILE A 120 -11.84 -11.87 -8.92
N PHE A 121 -11.90 -10.70 -9.56
CA PHE A 121 -12.81 -10.41 -10.67
C PHE A 121 -12.00 -10.20 -11.96
N PRO A 122 -11.39 -11.26 -12.51
CA PRO A 122 -10.58 -11.14 -13.71
C PRO A 122 -11.49 -10.80 -14.87
N TYR A 123 -11.41 -9.56 -15.33
CA TYR A 123 -11.94 -9.19 -16.62
C TYR A 123 -10.76 -9.02 -17.58
N ARG A 124 -10.73 -9.85 -18.63
CA ARG A 124 -9.74 -9.69 -19.69
C ARG A 124 -10.01 -8.35 -20.35
N ARG A 125 -9.02 -7.47 -20.34
CA ARG A 125 -8.90 -6.38 -21.33
C ARG A 125 -8.54 -6.98 -22.71
N ARG A 126 -9.07 -8.16 -23.05
CA ARG A 126 -9.06 -8.63 -24.44
C ARG A 126 -9.69 -7.49 -25.22
N LYS A 127 -9.11 -7.21 -26.40
CA LYS A 127 -9.59 -6.22 -27.36
C LYS A 127 -11.12 -6.16 -27.29
N LEU A 128 -11.68 -4.96 -27.43
CA LEU A 128 -13.10 -4.63 -27.52
C LEU A 128 -13.86 -5.45 -28.61
N THR A 129 -13.76 -6.77 -28.58
CA THR A 129 -14.38 -7.74 -29.46
C THR A 129 -15.69 -8.07 -28.78
N LYS A 130 -16.64 -7.19 -29.10
CA LYS A 130 -18.10 -7.10 -28.92
C LYS A 130 -18.92 -8.19 -28.17
N ASN A 131 -18.43 -9.38 -27.85
CA ASN A 131 -19.24 -10.46 -27.26
C ASN A 131 -18.66 -10.94 -25.91
N LEU A 132 -18.88 -10.17 -24.84
CA LEU A 132 -18.70 -10.66 -23.47
C LEU A 132 -19.86 -11.60 -23.11
N THR A 133 -19.58 -12.73 -22.46
CA THR A 133 -20.60 -13.53 -21.80
C THR A 133 -21.26 -12.73 -20.66
N ASP A 134 -22.48 -13.09 -20.26
CA ASP A 134 -23.16 -12.36 -19.18
C ASP A 134 -22.39 -12.44 -17.85
N ASN A 135 -21.73 -13.57 -17.57
CA ASN A 135 -20.84 -13.71 -16.43
C ASN A 135 -19.64 -12.76 -16.49
N GLU A 136 -19.05 -12.53 -17.67
CA GLU A 136 -17.97 -11.56 -17.84
C GLU A 136 -18.46 -10.12 -17.70
N LYS A 137 -19.67 -9.81 -18.16
CA LYS A 137 -20.30 -8.49 -17.96
C LYS A 137 -20.51 -8.21 -16.47
N ILE A 138 -21.03 -9.18 -15.72
CA ILE A 138 -21.25 -9.07 -14.26
C ILE A 138 -19.92 -8.84 -13.53
N ARG A 139 -18.88 -9.66 -13.81
CA ARG A 139 -17.55 -9.49 -13.19
C ARG A 139 -16.93 -8.13 -13.49
N LYS A 140 -17.08 -7.65 -14.73
CA LYS A 140 -16.63 -6.31 -15.14
C LYS A 140 -17.38 -5.24 -14.36
N GLN A 141 -18.71 -5.34 -14.23
CA GLN A 141 -19.51 -4.37 -13.49
C GLN A 141 -19.09 -4.29 -12.02
N ILE A 142 -18.94 -5.45 -11.36
CA ILE A 142 -18.48 -5.54 -9.97
C ILE A 142 -17.13 -4.83 -9.79
N TYR A 143 -16.17 -5.08 -10.69
CA TYR A 143 -14.86 -4.40 -10.64
C TYR A 143 -15.00 -2.87 -10.73
N TRP A 144 -15.81 -2.36 -11.66
CA TRP A 144 -15.98 -0.92 -11.85
C TRP A 144 -16.71 -0.25 -10.69
N ASP A 145 -17.75 -0.91 -10.14
CA ASP A 145 -18.50 -0.42 -8.99
C ASP A 145 -17.56 -0.27 -7.78
N ILE A 146 -16.79 -1.32 -7.46
CA ILE A 146 -15.86 -1.28 -6.31
C ILE A 146 -14.75 -0.25 -6.55
N ASN A 147 -14.19 -0.16 -7.76
CA ASN A 147 -13.18 0.84 -8.10
C ASN A 147 -13.69 2.26 -7.90
N LYS A 148 -14.95 2.53 -8.28
CA LYS A 148 -15.59 3.83 -8.07
C LYS A 148 -15.74 4.15 -6.58
N LEU A 149 -16.20 3.19 -5.78
CA LEU A 149 -16.36 3.36 -4.33
C LEU A 149 -15.02 3.64 -3.64
N PHE A 150 -13.95 2.92 -4.01
CA PHE A 150 -12.61 3.19 -3.48
C PHE A 150 -12.06 4.56 -3.89
N LYS A 151 -12.25 4.98 -5.15
CA LYS A 151 -11.83 6.32 -5.60
C LYS A 151 -12.58 7.44 -4.90
N ASN A 152 -13.83 7.20 -4.53
CA ASN A 152 -14.66 8.16 -3.81
C ASN A 152 -14.42 8.15 -2.29
N GLY A 153 -13.54 7.28 -1.79
CA GLY A 153 -13.23 7.22 -0.35
C GLY A 153 -14.40 6.71 0.50
N VAL A 154 -15.29 5.89 -0.05
CA VAL A 154 -16.44 5.30 0.66
C VAL A 154 -16.26 3.79 0.87
N PRO A 155 -15.30 3.36 1.71
CA PRO A 155 -14.97 1.94 1.90
C PRO A 155 -16.13 1.14 2.52
N ASP A 156 -16.96 1.76 3.37
CA ASP A 156 -18.11 1.10 4.01
C ASP A 156 -19.16 0.67 2.98
N GLU A 157 -19.40 1.51 1.97
CA GLU A 157 -20.27 1.18 0.86
C GLU A 157 -19.70 0.04 0.01
N ALA A 158 -18.37 0.02 -0.20
CA ALA A 158 -17.71 -1.09 -0.90
C ALA A 158 -17.87 -2.41 -0.13
N ILE A 159 -17.72 -2.40 1.20
CA ILE A 159 -17.95 -3.58 2.04
C ILE A 159 -19.42 -4.01 1.97
N LYS A 160 -20.37 -3.07 2.07
CA LYS A 160 -21.80 -3.36 1.96
C LYS A 160 -22.16 -3.97 0.60
N TYR A 161 -21.58 -3.45 -0.49
CA TYR A 161 -21.75 -3.97 -1.84
C TYR A 161 -21.22 -5.41 -1.95
N LEU A 162 -19.99 -5.66 -1.48
CA LEU A 162 -19.39 -6.99 -1.47
C LEU A 162 -20.19 -8.00 -0.64
N LYS A 163 -20.65 -7.60 0.55
CA LYS A 163 -21.50 -8.46 1.40
C LYS A 163 -22.76 -8.89 0.66
N LYS A 164 -23.46 -7.96 -0.01
CA LYS A 164 -24.67 -8.27 -0.81
C LYS A 164 -24.41 -9.32 -1.89
N LEU A 165 -23.24 -9.30 -2.53
CA LEU A 165 -22.86 -10.29 -3.54
C LEU A 165 -22.68 -11.70 -2.94
N ILE A 166 -22.16 -11.78 -1.72
CA ILE A 166 -21.91 -13.06 -1.02
C ILE A 166 -23.19 -13.60 -0.37
N THR A 167 -24.06 -12.74 0.16
CA THR A 167 -25.31 -13.15 0.85
C THR A 167 -26.46 -13.52 -0.10
N LYS A 168 -26.31 -13.36 -1.42
CA LYS A 168 -27.26 -13.97 -2.36
C LYS A 168 -27.07 -15.49 -2.32
N LYS A 169 -27.74 -16.14 -1.37
CA LYS A 169 -28.00 -17.58 -1.38
C LYS A 169 -28.76 -17.88 -2.68
N TYR A 170 -28.18 -18.74 -3.52
CA TYR A 170 -28.92 -19.53 -4.49
C TYR A 170 -29.68 -20.62 -3.74
#